data_AF-A0A3D6DUS4-F1
#
_entry.id   AF-A0A3D6DUS4-F1
#
_cell.length_a   1.000
_cell.length_b   1.000
_cell.length_c   1.000
_cell.angle_alpha   90.00
_cell.angle_beta   90.00
_cell.angle_gamma   90.00
#
_symmetry.space_group_name_H-M   'P 1'
#
loop_
_entity.id
_entity.type
_entity.pdbx_description
1 polymer ?
#
loop_
_entity_poly.entity_id
_entity_poly.type
_entity_poly.pdbx_seq_one_letter_code
_entity_poly.pdbx_strand_id
1 'polypeptide(L)'
;MGIYTSFAANLLFPLHEKLKKHSTLTVKRDLERSQWLKPEEILALQLARLREFLTQCALHVPYYHDLFRSLDFDPKNIRAISDLARLPL
;
A
#
# COMPACT_ATOMS: atom_id res chain seq x y z
N MET A 1 -26.45 -13.87 15.19
CA MET A 1 -25.39 -14.68 14.58
C MET A 1 -25.09 -15.85 15.49
N GLY A 2 -25.16 -17.09 14.99
CA GLY A 2 -25.00 -18.29 15.81
C GLY A 2 -23.56 -18.46 16.33
N ILE A 3 -23.41 -19.17 17.45
CA ILE A 3 -22.12 -19.47 18.08
C ILE A 3 -21.18 -20.17 17.08
N TYR A 4 -21.73 -21.06 16.25
CA TYR A 4 -21.02 -21.74 15.17
C TYR A 4 -20.43 -20.77 14.14
N THR A 5 -21.22 -19.78 13.69
CA THR A 5 -20.78 -18.77 12.72
C THR A 5 -19.68 -17.90 13.29
N SER A 6 -19.80 -17.49 14.56
CA SER A 6 -18.77 -16.69 15.24
C SER A 6 -17.47 -17.47 15.41
N PHE A 7 -17.54 -18.73 15.81
CA PHE A 7 -16.36 -19.57 15.98
C PHE A 7 -15.67 -19.89 14.64
N ALA A 8 -16.45 -20.21 13.61
CA ALA A 8 -15.91 -20.49 12.28
C ALA A 8 -15.22 -19.25 11.66
N ALA A 9 -15.86 -18.08 11.76
CA ALA A 9 -15.35 -16.83 11.20
C ALA A 9 -14.11 -16.30 11.94
N ASN A 10 -14.05 -16.47 13.27
CA ASN A 10 -13.01 -15.87 14.11
C ASN A 10 -11.86 -16.82 14.47
N LEU A 11 -11.99 -18.14 14.26
CA LEU A 11 -10.95 -19.11 14.60
C LEU A 11 -10.52 -20.00 13.42
N LEU A 12 -11.46 -20.71 12.79
CA LEU A 12 -11.17 -21.64 11.69
C LEU A 12 -10.64 -20.91 10.44
N PHE A 13 -11.31 -19.83 10.05
CA PHE A 13 -10.92 -19.07 8.86
C PHE A 13 -9.52 -18.41 8.98
N PRO A 14 -9.17 -17.71 10.09
CA PRO A 14 -7.81 -17.18 10.29
C PRO A 14 -6.70 -18.23 10.29
N LEU A 15 -6.94 -19.40 10.88
CA LEU A 15 -5.97 -20.49 10.90
C LEU A 15 -5.72 -21.03 9.49
N HIS A 16 -6.78 -21.23 8.71
CA HIS A 16 -6.69 -21.70 7.34
C HIS A 16 -6.02 -20.68 6.41
N GLU A 17 -6.35 -19.38 6.54
CA GLU A 17 -5.69 -18.30 5.82
C GLU A 17 -4.20 -18.21 6.13
N LYS A 18 -3.81 -18.29 7.40
CA LYS A 18 -2.41 -18.26 7.84
C LYS A 18 -1.62 -19.45 7.28
N LEU A 19 -2.23 -20.64 7.26
CA LEU A 19 -1.67 -21.84 6.63
C LEU A 19 -1.45 -21.66 5.12
N LYS A 20 -2.36 -20.94 4.45
CA LYS A 20 -2.23 -20.59 3.02
C LYS A 20 -1.35 -19.37 2.74
N LYS A 21 -0.77 -18.75 3.77
CA LYS A 21 0.02 -17.50 3.68
C LYS A 21 -0.74 -16.34 3.03
N HIS A 22 -2.08 -16.36 3.07
CA HIS A 22 -2.88 -15.26 2.57
C HIS A 22 -2.98 -14.16 3.64
N SER A 23 -2.87 -12.91 3.20
CA SER A 23 -2.99 -11.72 4.05
C SER A 23 -4.41 -11.14 4.05
N THR A 24 -5.42 -11.90 3.63
CA THR A 24 -6.78 -11.38 3.35
C THR A 24 -7.41 -10.75 4.58
N LEU A 25 -7.21 -11.32 5.78
CA LEU A 25 -7.65 -10.69 7.03
C LEU A 25 -7.00 -9.33 7.30
N THR A 26 -5.72 -9.16 6.98
CA THR A 26 -5.02 -7.87 7.12
C THR A 26 -5.56 -6.87 6.11
N VAL A 27 -5.69 -7.28 4.84
CA VAL A 27 -6.25 -6.44 3.77
C VAL A 27 -7.67 -6.01 4.11
N LYS A 28 -8.50 -6.92 4.62
CA LYS A 28 -9.87 -6.61 5.06
C LYS A 28 -9.89 -5.55 6.15
N ARG A 29 -9.03 -5.67 7.17
CA ARG A 29 -8.93 -4.67 8.25
C ARG A 29 -8.48 -3.31 7.73
N ASP A 30 -7.51 -3.29 6.82
CA ASP A 30 -7.01 -2.05 6.21
C ASP A 30 -8.07 -1.38 5.34
N LEU A 31 -8.86 -2.16 4.58
CA LEU A 31 -10.02 -1.67 3.82
C LEU A 31 -11.11 -1.14 4.76
N GLU A 32 -11.44 -1.89 5.82
CA GLU A 32 -12.46 -1.49 6.79
C GLU A 32 -12.12 -0.18 7.50
N ARG A 33 -10.82 0.07 7.73
CA ARG A 33 -10.32 1.33 8.27
C ARG A 33 -10.30 2.44 7.23
N SER A 34 -9.73 2.17 6.05
CA SER A 34 -9.47 3.20 5.04
C SER A 34 -10.73 3.76 4.38
N GLN A 35 -11.82 2.97 4.31
CA GLN A 35 -13.09 3.42 3.73
C GLN A 35 -13.75 4.60 4.47
N TRP A 36 -13.40 4.82 5.74
CA TRP A 36 -13.98 5.88 6.58
C TRP A 36 -13.02 7.05 6.81
N LEU A 37 -11.85 7.04 6.16
CA LEU A 37 -10.88 8.12 6.28
C LEU A 37 -11.38 9.38 5.58
N LYS A 38 -11.01 10.53 6.14
CA LYS A 38 -11.24 11.81 5.47
C LYS A 38 -10.33 11.94 4.24
N PRO A 39 -10.71 12.77 3.25
CA PRO A 39 -9.91 12.96 2.04
C PRO A 39 -8.43 13.27 2.31
N GLU A 40 -8.13 14.12 3.30
CA GLU A 40 -6.77 14.48 3.68
C GLU A 40 -5.94 13.30 4.21
N GLU A 41 -6.58 12.37 4.93
CA GLU A 41 -5.92 11.17 5.46
C GLU A 41 -5.65 10.17 4.34
N ILE A 42 -6.56 10.06 3.37
CA ILE A 42 -6.38 9.24 2.17
C ILE A 42 -5.20 9.77 1.36
N LEU A 43 -5.12 11.09 1.14
CA LEU A 43 -4.01 11.71 0.43
C LEU A 43 -2.67 11.49 1.12
N ALA A 44 -2.62 11.59 2.46
CA ALA A 44 -1.43 11.30 3.23
C ALA A 44 -0.99 9.82 3.09
N LEU A 45 -1.94 8.89 3.12
CA LEU A 45 -1.68 7.46 2.93
C LEU A 45 -1.17 7.15 1.52
N GLN A 46 -1.79 7.74 0.49
CA GLN A 46 -1.37 7.62 -0.90
C GLN A 46 0.04 8.17 -1.10
N LEU A 47 0.35 9.34 -0.53
CA LEU A 47 1.67 9.94 -0.60
C LEU A 47 2.73 9.04 0.04
N ALA A 48 2.47 8.51 1.24
CA ALA A 48 3.39 7.59 1.91
C ALA A 48 3.69 6.34 1.07
N ARG A 49 2.63 5.69 0.54
CA ARG A 49 2.76 4.52 -0.32
C ARG A 49 3.47 4.83 -1.64
N LEU A 50 3.21 6.00 -2.22
CA LEU A 50 3.86 6.43 -3.46
C LEU A 50 5.38 6.58 -3.26
N ARG A 51 5.81 7.22 -2.17
CA ARG A 51 7.24 7.37 -1.84
C ARG A 51 7.92 6.01 -1.69
N GLU A 52 7.29 5.09 -0.97
CA GLU A 52 7.78 3.73 -0.79
C GLU A 52 7.89 2.99 -2.12
N PHE A 53 6.81 3.00 -2.92
CA PHE A 53 6.76 2.36 -4.23
C PHE A 53 7.88 2.84 -5.16
N LEU A 54 8.02 4.16 -5.33
CA LEU A 54 9.04 4.74 -6.20
C LEU A 54 10.46 4.45 -5.67
N THR A 55 10.65 4.44 -4.35
CA THR A 55 11.93 4.01 -3.74
C THR A 55 12.26 2.56 -4.09
N GLN A 56 11.27 1.66 -4.02
CA GLN A 56 11.45 0.26 -4.40
C GLN A 56 11.73 0.09 -5.90
N CYS A 57 11.06 0.86 -6.76
CA CYS A 57 11.34 0.87 -8.19
C CYS A 57 12.80 1.25 -8.48
N ALA A 58 13.28 2.34 -7.87
CA ALA A 58 14.67 2.77 -8.02
C ALA A 58 15.68 1.75 -7.46
N LEU A 59 15.32 1.03 -6.39
CA LEU A 59 16.19 0.04 -5.78
C LEU A 59 16.32 -1.24 -6.64
N HIS A 60 15.23 -1.67 -7.27
CA HIS A 60 15.16 -2.98 -7.91
C HIS A 60 15.19 -2.95 -9.45
N VAL A 61 14.96 -1.79 -10.07
CA VAL A 61 14.87 -1.66 -11.52
C VAL A 61 15.90 -0.62 -12.02
N PRO A 62 16.97 -1.05 -12.73
CA PRO A 62 18.03 -0.16 -13.19
C PRO A 62 17.54 1.03 -14.02
N TYR A 63 16.52 0.83 -14.86
CA TYR A 63 15.92 1.90 -15.65
C TYR A 63 15.40 3.06 -14.77
N TYR A 64 14.66 2.76 -13.69
CA TYR A 64 14.11 3.80 -12.81
C TYR A 64 15.20 4.46 -11.96
N HIS A 65 16.23 3.71 -11.56
CA HIS A 65 17.41 4.29 -10.90
C HIS A 65 18.04 5.38 -11.78
N ASP A 66 18.33 5.05 -13.03
CA ASP A 66 19.03 5.96 -13.95
C ASP A 66 18.12 7.13 -14.37
N LEU A 67 16.84 6.85 -14.61
CA LEU A 67 15.84 7.88 -14.91
C LEU A 67 15.75 8.91 -13.77
N PHE A 68 15.58 8.46 -12.52
CA PHE A 68 15.45 9.37 -11.39
C PHE A 68 16.72 10.19 -11.15
N ARG A 69 17.89 9.56 -11.33
CA ARG A 69 19.17 10.27 -11.25
C ARG A 69 19.31 11.34 -12.34
N SER A 70 18.90 11.04 -13.58
CA SER A 70 18.97 12.00 -14.68
C SER A 70 18.02 13.19 -14.53
N LEU A 71 16.90 13.01 -13.82
CA LEU A 71 15.88 14.03 -13.57
C LEU A 71 16.07 14.78 -12.25
N ASP A 72 17.12 14.48 -11.48
CA ASP A 72 17.30 14.93 -10.09
C ASP A 72 16.02 14.73 -9.25
N PHE A 73 15.43 13.54 -9.42
CA PHE A 73 14.16 13.17 -8.81
C PHE A 73 14.41 12.26 -7.61
N ASP A 74 14.17 12.78 -6.40
CA ASP A 74 14.21 11.97 -5.18
C ASP A 74 12.77 11.58 -4.75
N PRO A 75 12.42 10.27 -4.80
CA PRO A 75 11.15 9.77 -4.31
C PRO A 75 10.78 10.21 -2.90
N LYS A 76 11.76 10.42 -2.01
CA LYS A 76 11.51 10.83 -0.62
C LYS A 76 11.07 12.28 -0.49
N ASN A 77 11.40 13.12 -1.47
CA ASN A 77 11.12 14.56 -1.45
C ASN A 77 9.77 14.94 -2.08
N ILE A 78 9.06 13.98 -2.66
CA ILE A 78 7.71 14.19 -3.22
C ILE A 78 6.77 14.68 -2.11
N ARG A 79 6.06 15.80 -2.33
CA ARG A 79 5.15 16.42 -1.36
C ARG A 79 3.68 16.23 -1.72
N ALA A 80 3.39 15.95 -2.98
CA ALA A 80 2.04 15.70 -3.46
C ALA A 80 2.01 14.64 -4.55
N ILE A 81 0.86 14.00 -4.74
CA ILE A 81 0.66 13.01 -5.81
C ILE A 81 0.88 13.65 -7.19
N SER A 82 0.56 14.94 -7.34
CA SER A 82 0.81 15.70 -8.57
C SER A 82 2.28 15.75 -9.00
N ASP A 83 3.22 15.56 -8.08
CA ASP A 83 4.66 15.57 -8.41
C ASP A 83 5.07 14.40 -9.31
N LEU A 84 4.22 13.36 -9.44
CA LEU A 84 4.38 12.30 -10.44
C LEU A 84 4.47 12.84 -11.86
N ALA A 85 3.85 13.99 -12.16
CA ALA A 85 3.90 14.60 -13.48
C ALA A 85 5.32 15.02 -13.92
N ARG A 86 6.30 15.02 -13.01
CA ARG A 86 7.72 15.22 -13.33
C ARG A 86 8.37 14.01 -13.99
N LEU A 87 7.74 12.83 -13.88
CA LEU A 87 8.21 11.61 -14.52
C LEU A 87 7.61 11.50 -15.94
N PRO A 88 8.40 11.03 -16.92
CA PRO A 88 7.89 10.79 -18.26
C PRO A 88 6.90 9.60 -18.28
N LEU A 89 5.93 9.67 -19.20
CA LEU A 89 4.99 8.59 -19.52
C LEU A 89 5.61 7.55 -20.45
#